data_AF-A0A0C9X6J1-F1
#
_entry.id   AF-A0A0C9X6J1-F1
#
_cell.length_a   1.000
_cell.length_b   1.000
_cell.length_c   1.000
_cell.angle_alpha   90.00
_cell.angle_beta   90.00
_cell.angle_gamma   90.00
#
_symmetry.space_group_name_H-M   'P 1'
#
loop_
_entity.id
_entity.type
_entity.pdbx_description
1 polymer ?
#
loop_
_entity_poly.entity_id
_entity_poly.type
_entity_poly.pdbx_seq_one_letter_code
_entity_poly.pdbx_strand_id
1 'polypeptide(L)'
;TAPVKEDDLSDVDDGLPQKKPRFDDQVEDLVQQIGGKYPAGTCVVHPDVECFHHHPTDCHFELTRITKVAWAAHIRKGEASLACPPLASNHFKAKKGTKVPKTPVMGPSTPISPASHSSITSSAPHPHMFQYPYTQPLMPYSFPFPMPPPNPHYGYPTGYPPFFGHGPSHSSPSPSHHRCGNSSPHGSRHQSGDGRSSPPIPGGSIEEFCRKYNLQESTCDSLNEMGFEIGDGLSALKESQWERAAIPPLTVNQIIKAYGKYKKYLLDGN
;
A
#
# COMPACT_ATOMS: atom_id res chain seq x y z
N THR A 1 57.65 -11.76 -45.98
CA THR A 1 57.46 -12.65 -44.82
C THR A 1 57.27 -11.77 -43.59
N ALA A 2 56.03 -11.56 -43.16
CA ALA A 2 55.70 -10.83 -41.95
C ALA A 2 54.68 -11.70 -41.17
N PRO A 3 54.82 -11.81 -39.84
CA PRO A 3 54.12 -12.82 -39.05
C PRO A 3 52.66 -12.44 -38.83
N VAL A 4 51.79 -13.40 -39.13
CA VAL A 4 50.39 -13.47 -38.73
C VAL A 4 50.36 -13.58 -37.20
N LYS A 5 49.60 -12.70 -36.53
CA LYS A 5 49.21 -12.87 -35.13
C LYS A 5 47.76 -13.31 -35.11
N GLU A 6 47.60 -14.62 -34.97
CA GLU A 6 46.35 -15.25 -34.56
C GLU A 6 46.24 -15.17 -33.02
N ASP A 7 44.98 -15.23 -32.57
CA ASP A 7 44.54 -15.69 -31.25
C ASP A 7 44.66 -14.74 -30.03
N ASP A 8 43.51 -14.19 -29.60
CA ASP A 8 43.20 -14.08 -28.18
C ASP A 8 41.67 -14.19 -27.93
N LEU A 9 41.27 -15.42 -27.58
CA LEU A 9 40.41 -15.81 -26.45
C LEU A 9 39.14 -14.97 -26.22
N SER A 10 37.97 -15.43 -26.66
CA SER A 10 37.06 -16.29 -25.87
C SER A 10 36.52 -15.63 -24.59
N ASP A 11 35.62 -14.66 -24.75
CA ASP A 11 34.61 -14.37 -23.71
C ASP A 11 33.25 -14.80 -24.27
N VAL A 12 33.08 -16.13 -24.34
CA VAL A 12 31.74 -16.70 -24.47
C VAL A 12 31.13 -16.48 -23.09
N ASP A 13 30.50 -15.32 -22.92
CA ASP A 13 29.58 -15.03 -21.83
C ASP A 13 28.54 -16.15 -21.86
N ASP A 14 28.82 -17.20 -21.09
CA ASP A 14 27.91 -18.27 -20.72
C ASP A 14 26.77 -17.58 -19.99
N GLY A 15 25.84 -17.04 -20.79
CA GLY A 15 24.61 -16.40 -20.39
C GLY A 15 23.74 -17.43 -19.67
N LEU A 16 24.16 -17.75 -18.45
CA LEU A 16 23.41 -18.52 -17.48
C LEU A 16 22.04 -17.85 -17.45
N PRO A 17 20.98 -18.55 -17.89
CA PRO A 17 19.67 -17.95 -18.02
C PRO A 17 19.33 -17.38 -16.66
N GLN A 18 19.33 -16.04 -16.56
CA GLN A 18 19.04 -15.35 -15.31
C GLN A 18 17.62 -15.77 -14.97
N LYS A 19 17.52 -16.71 -14.03
CA LYS A 19 16.24 -17.18 -13.52
C LYS A 19 15.60 -15.95 -12.94
N LYS A 20 14.53 -15.49 -13.59
CA LYS A 20 13.74 -14.37 -13.10
C LYS A 20 13.48 -14.64 -11.62
N PRO A 21 13.90 -13.75 -10.72
CA PRO A 21 13.75 -13.97 -9.28
C PRO A 21 12.29 -14.30 -9.00
N ARG A 22 12.07 -15.27 -8.12
CA ARG A 22 10.69 -15.67 -7.81
C ARG A 22 9.99 -14.48 -7.18
N PHE A 23 8.68 -14.46 -7.34
CA PHE A 23 7.82 -13.42 -6.80
C PHE A 23 8.07 -13.19 -5.30
N ASP A 24 8.30 -14.27 -4.55
CA ASP A 24 8.55 -14.21 -3.11
C ASP A 24 9.93 -13.62 -2.79
N ASP A 25 10.94 -13.85 -3.63
CA ASP A 25 12.30 -13.32 -3.44
C ASP A 25 12.27 -11.77 -3.50
N GLN A 26 11.56 -11.20 -4.48
CA GLN A 26 11.42 -9.75 -4.61
C GLN A 26 10.68 -9.10 -3.43
N VAL A 27 9.68 -9.80 -2.86
CA VAL A 27 8.97 -9.30 -1.68
C VAL A 27 9.91 -9.31 -0.48
N GLU A 28 10.70 -10.35 -0.33
CA GLU A 28 11.61 -10.47 0.81
C GLU A 28 12.78 -9.48 0.73
N ASP A 29 13.28 -9.17 -0.48
CA ASP A 29 14.22 -8.08 -0.70
C ASP A 29 13.64 -6.72 -0.27
N LEU A 30 12.37 -6.45 -0.61
CA LEU A 30 11.68 -5.24 -0.16
C LEU A 30 11.45 -5.22 1.35
N VAL A 31 11.16 -6.37 1.97
CA VAL A 31 11.05 -6.49 3.44
C VAL A 31 12.38 -6.16 4.11
N GLN A 32 13.50 -6.65 3.57
CA GLN A 32 14.84 -6.31 4.06
C GLN A 32 15.14 -4.82 3.90
N GLN A 33 14.82 -4.22 2.75
CA GLN A 33 14.97 -2.78 2.53
C GLN A 33 14.15 -1.94 3.52
N ILE A 34 12.90 -2.34 3.79
CA ILE A 34 12.06 -1.67 4.80
C ILE A 34 12.71 -1.80 6.20
N GLY A 35 13.21 -2.99 6.56
CA GLY A 35 13.88 -3.22 7.84
C GLY A 35 15.16 -2.41 8.00
N GLY A 36 16.00 -2.35 6.96
CA GLY A 36 17.24 -1.55 6.99
C GLY A 36 16.99 -0.05 7.05
N LYS A 37 15.86 0.42 6.48
CA LYS A 37 15.49 1.84 6.51
C LYS A 37 14.89 2.29 7.83
N TYR A 38 14.20 1.39 8.55
CA TYR A 38 13.52 1.70 9.80
C TYR A 38 13.93 0.72 10.92
N PRO A 39 15.23 0.68 11.30
CA PRO A 39 15.69 -0.19 12.37
C PRO A 39 15.13 0.26 13.72
N ALA A 40 15.15 -0.66 14.70
CA ALA A 40 14.84 -0.33 16.09
C ALA A 40 15.76 0.81 16.59
N GLY A 41 15.24 1.68 17.45
CA GLY A 41 15.97 2.84 17.97
C GLY A 41 15.81 4.12 17.13
N THR A 42 15.34 4.02 15.88
CA THR A 42 15.13 5.19 15.02
C THR A 42 14.01 6.10 15.55
N CYS A 43 12.99 5.51 16.17
CA CYS A 43 11.86 6.22 16.71
C CYS A 43 12.11 6.63 18.17
N VAL A 44 12.15 7.95 18.43
CA VAL A 44 12.36 8.50 19.79
C VAL A 44 11.34 8.00 20.81
N VAL A 45 10.09 7.78 20.36
CA VAL A 45 8.99 7.32 21.23
C VAL A 45 9.04 5.81 21.49
N HIS A 46 9.64 5.05 20.57
CA HIS A 46 9.65 3.59 20.62
C HIS A 46 11.06 3.08 20.26
N PRO A 47 12.03 3.22 21.18
CA PRO A 47 13.42 2.87 20.90
C PRO A 47 13.63 1.36 20.73
N ASP A 48 12.77 0.54 21.35
CA ASP A 48 12.96 -0.92 21.37
C ASP A 48 12.32 -1.66 20.18
N VAL A 49 11.53 -0.97 19.35
CA VAL A 49 10.81 -1.58 18.24
C VAL A 49 11.08 -0.85 16.92
N GLU A 50 11.04 -1.59 15.83
CA GLU A 50 11.05 -1.00 14.49
C GLU A 50 9.73 -0.25 14.29
N CYS A 51 9.82 1.05 14.05
CA CYS A 51 8.64 1.92 14.02
C CYS A 51 8.72 2.92 12.87
N PHE A 52 7.63 3.03 12.12
CA PHE A 52 7.44 4.07 11.12
C PHE A 52 6.62 5.24 11.69
N HIS A 53 7.17 6.45 11.66
CA HIS A 53 6.46 7.67 12.08
C HIS A 53 5.81 8.36 10.88
N HIS A 54 4.48 8.43 10.89
CA HIS A 54 3.72 9.18 9.89
C HIS A 54 3.48 10.62 10.38
N HIS A 55 4.41 11.52 10.05
CA HIS A 55 4.38 12.93 10.49
C HIS A 55 3.02 13.65 10.31
N PRO A 56 2.30 13.53 9.18
CA PRO A 56 1.06 14.29 8.98
C PRO A 56 -0.05 13.94 9.99
N THR A 57 -0.10 12.70 10.47
CA THR A 57 -1.12 12.25 11.42
C THR A 57 -0.55 12.03 12.81
N ASP A 58 0.73 12.31 13.01
CA ASP A 58 1.51 12.02 14.21
C ASP A 58 1.24 10.61 14.79
N CYS A 59 1.19 9.62 13.90
CA CYS A 59 0.93 8.23 14.27
C CYS A 59 2.20 7.39 14.09
N HIS A 60 2.47 6.53 15.05
CA HIS A 60 3.56 5.56 15.01
C HIS A 60 3.01 4.18 14.67
N PHE A 61 3.62 3.52 13.68
CA PHE A 61 3.24 2.19 13.24
C PHE A 61 4.38 1.21 13.51
N GLU A 62 4.12 0.20 14.33
CA GLU A 62 5.06 -0.89 14.59
C GLU A 62 5.26 -1.73 13.32
N LEU A 63 6.52 -1.95 12.96
CA LEU A 63 6.92 -2.66 11.75
C LEU A 63 7.27 -4.12 12.06
N THR A 64 6.27 -4.91 12.43
CA THR A 64 6.39 -6.38 12.45
C THR A 64 6.69 -6.96 11.07
N ARG A 65 7.16 -8.22 11.01
CA ARG A 65 7.36 -8.93 9.72
C ARG A 65 6.11 -8.93 8.84
N ILE A 66 4.94 -9.17 9.43
CA ILE A 66 3.66 -9.21 8.69
C ILE A 66 3.36 -7.85 8.05
N THR A 67 3.55 -6.76 8.80
CA THR A 67 3.32 -5.39 8.29
C THR A 67 4.32 -5.01 7.21
N LYS A 68 5.58 -5.45 7.31
CA LYS A 68 6.60 -5.25 6.26
C LYS A 68 6.27 -6.00 4.99
N VAL A 69 5.85 -7.27 5.08
CA VAL A 69 5.45 -8.08 3.91
C VAL A 69 4.23 -7.46 3.22
N ALA A 70 3.23 -7.02 3.98
CA ALA A 70 2.08 -6.32 3.43
C ALA A 70 2.49 -5.02 2.72
N TRP A 71 3.39 -4.23 3.32
CA TRP A 71 3.91 -3.01 2.71
C TRP A 71 4.70 -3.31 1.43
N ALA A 72 5.63 -4.27 1.45
CA ALA A 72 6.39 -4.72 0.29
C ALA A 72 5.49 -5.16 -0.87
N ALA A 73 4.41 -5.89 -0.58
CA ALA A 73 3.42 -6.29 -1.58
C ALA A 73 2.72 -5.09 -2.25
N HIS A 74 2.46 -4.00 -1.50
CA HIS A 74 1.91 -2.77 -2.06
C HIS A 74 2.94 -1.94 -2.84
N ILE A 75 4.22 -1.94 -2.43
CA ILE A 75 5.30 -1.28 -3.19
C ILE A 75 5.42 -1.92 -4.56
N ARG A 76 5.43 -3.26 -4.63
CA ARG A 76 5.52 -3.96 -5.92
C ARG A 76 4.31 -3.72 -6.83
N LYS A 77 3.14 -3.40 -6.26
CA LYS A 77 1.95 -2.99 -7.04
C LYS A 77 1.99 -1.54 -7.52
N GLY A 78 2.99 -0.76 -7.11
CA GLY A 78 3.05 0.68 -7.38
C GLY A 78 2.05 1.50 -6.55
N GLU A 79 1.46 0.92 -5.50
CA GLU A 79 0.46 1.57 -4.65
C GLU A 79 1.10 2.24 -3.40
N ALA A 80 2.35 1.91 -3.11
CA ALA A 80 3.10 2.42 -1.97
C ALA A 80 4.57 2.63 -2.35
N SER A 81 5.32 3.33 -1.50
CA SER A 81 6.77 3.48 -1.64
C SER A 81 7.46 3.18 -0.31
N LEU A 82 8.79 3.06 -0.31
CA LEU A 82 9.59 2.88 0.90
C LEU A 82 9.44 4.03 1.91
N ALA A 83 8.91 5.19 1.51
CA ALA A 83 8.67 6.35 2.38
C ALA A 83 7.18 6.56 2.73
N CYS A 84 6.29 6.00 1.92
CA CYS A 84 4.84 6.17 2.06
C CYS A 84 4.17 4.80 2.14
N PRO A 85 3.87 4.28 3.34
CA PRO A 85 3.12 3.05 3.48
C PRO A 85 1.70 3.20 2.94
N PRO A 86 1.05 2.10 2.56
CA PRO A 86 -0.32 2.10 2.07
C PRO A 86 -1.30 2.41 3.22
N LEU A 87 -1.57 3.69 3.47
CA LEU A 87 -2.44 4.15 4.58
C LEU A 87 -3.88 3.59 4.50
N ALA A 88 -4.32 3.17 3.31
CA ALA A 88 -5.60 2.50 3.11
C ALA A 88 -5.61 1.04 3.60
N SER A 89 -4.44 0.43 3.79
CA SER A 89 -4.30 -0.96 4.25
C SER A 89 -4.72 -1.10 5.71
N ASN A 90 -5.30 -2.24 6.06
CA ASN A 90 -5.72 -2.57 7.42
C ASN A 90 -4.57 -2.48 8.44
N HIS A 91 -3.33 -2.69 7.98
CA HIS A 91 -2.12 -2.65 8.79
C HIS A 91 -1.68 -1.23 9.16
N PHE A 92 -2.06 -0.22 8.38
CA PHE A 92 -1.64 1.19 8.56
C PHE A 92 -2.81 2.12 8.89
N LYS A 93 -3.90 1.58 9.44
CA LYS A 93 -5.03 2.40 9.91
C LYS A 93 -4.64 3.16 11.17
N ALA A 94 -5.07 4.43 11.27
CA ALA A 94 -4.81 5.28 12.44
C ALA A 94 -5.24 4.67 13.78
N LYS A 95 -6.24 3.77 13.80
CA LYS A 95 -6.66 3.03 15.02
C LYS A 95 -5.63 2.01 15.53
N LYS A 96 -4.75 1.54 14.65
CA LYS A 96 -3.65 0.61 14.96
C LYS A 96 -2.35 1.36 15.26
N GLY A 97 -2.27 2.65 14.90
CA GLY A 97 -1.14 3.48 15.25
C GLY A 97 -1.12 3.75 16.75
N THR A 98 0.02 3.51 17.38
CA THR A 98 0.25 3.92 18.76
C THR A 98 0.36 5.42 18.76
N LYS A 99 -0.61 6.10 19.36
CA LYS A 99 -0.50 7.54 19.60
C LYS A 99 0.54 7.72 20.70
N VAL A 100 1.46 8.66 20.51
CA VAL A 100 2.37 9.08 21.57
C VAL A 100 1.51 9.39 22.78
N PRO A 101 1.69 8.72 23.94
CA PRO A 101 1.04 9.12 25.16
C PRO A 101 1.38 10.59 25.32
N LYS A 102 0.37 11.47 25.22
CA LYS A 102 0.54 12.90 25.39
C LYS A 102 1.06 13.03 26.81
N THR A 103 2.38 13.12 26.95
CA THR A 103 3.05 13.18 28.24
C THR A 103 2.32 14.28 28.98
N PRO A 104 1.64 13.98 30.11
CA PRO A 104 1.00 15.02 30.88
C PRO A 104 2.12 15.98 31.20
N VAL A 105 2.03 17.20 30.66
CA VAL A 105 3.01 18.27 30.86
C VAL A 105 3.23 18.34 32.35
N MET A 106 4.37 17.79 32.78
CA MET A 106 4.78 17.86 34.17
C MET A 106 4.85 19.35 34.44
N GLY A 107 4.01 19.80 35.37
CA GLY A 107 3.97 21.18 35.80
C GLY A 107 5.38 21.67 36.15
N PRO A 108 5.60 22.99 36.10
CA PRO A 108 6.92 23.60 36.23
C PRO A 108 7.67 23.01 37.42
N SER A 109 8.77 22.31 37.13
CA SER A 109 9.69 21.78 38.10
C SER A 109 10.18 22.92 38.98
N THR A 110 9.80 22.89 40.26
CA THR A 110 10.51 23.63 41.30
C THR A 110 12.01 23.32 41.20
N PRO A 111 12.89 24.34 41.22
CA PRO A 111 14.34 24.14 41.12
C PRO A 111 14.83 23.39 42.37
N ILE A 112 15.28 22.15 42.19
CA ILE A 112 15.97 21.38 43.23
C ILE A 112 17.46 21.67 43.12
N SER A 113 18.02 22.12 44.25
CA SER A 113 19.43 22.47 44.46
C SER A 113 20.39 21.31 44.17
N PRO A 114 21.64 21.60 43.77
CA PRO A 114 22.67 20.60 43.55
C PRO A 114 23.25 20.13 44.91
N ALA A 115 23.08 18.84 45.22
CA ALA A 115 23.86 18.18 46.26
C ALA A 115 24.80 17.17 45.60
N SER A 116 26.09 17.42 45.82
CA SER A 116 27.25 16.71 45.30
C SER A 116 27.44 15.31 45.92
N HIS A 117 28.26 14.52 45.23
CA HIS A 117 29.01 13.32 45.67
C HIS A 117 28.27 11.97 45.70
N SER A 118 28.71 11.02 44.85
CA SER A 118 29.70 9.99 45.24
C SER A 118 29.83 8.89 44.19
N SER A 119 31.07 8.51 43.93
CA SER A 119 31.55 7.41 43.10
C SER A 119 31.70 6.11 43.93
N ILE A 120 31.14 4.98 43.48
CA ILE A 120 31.50 3.60 43.94
C ILE A 120 31.21 2.63 42.76
N THR A 121 32.21 2.13 42.02
CA THR A 121 32.92 0.83 42.10
C THR A 121 32.11 -0.49 42.07
N SER A 122 32.39 -1.29 41.04
CA SER A 122 32.66 -2.76 41.01
C SER A 122 31.72 -3.76 41.72
N SER A 123 31.25 -4.79 41.00
CA SER A 123 31.68 -6.21 41.14
C SER A 123 30.62 -7.26 40.71
N ALA A 124 31.06 -8.16 39.81
CA ALA A 124 30.83 -9.61 39.76
C ALA A 124 29.49 -10.24 39.24
N PRO A 125 29.57 -11.47 38.69
CA PRO A 125 28.52 -12.13 37.92
C PRO A 125 27.71 -13.16 38.75
N HIS A 126 26.46 -13.42 38.36
CA HIS A 126 25.71 -14.58 38.85
C HIS A 126 24.96 -15.29 37.71
N PRO A 127 25.12 -16.61 37.55
CA PRO A 127 24.31 -17.43 36.67
C PRO A 127 23.09 -17.93 37.46
N HIS A 128 21.87 -17.59 37.01
CA HIS A 128 20.67 -18.24 37.52
C HIS A 128 20.09 -19.18 36.46
N MET A 129 20.41 -20.46 36.61
CA MET A 129 19.69 -21.58 36.02
C MET A 129 18.29 -21.63 36.64
N PHE A 130 17.24 -21.38 35.85
CA PHE A 130 15.89 -21.82 36.20
C PHE A 130 15.43 -22.84 35.16
N GLN A 131 15.51 -24.11 35.56
CA GLN A 131 14.74 -25.19 34.96
C GLN A 131 13.27 -25.00 35.31
N TYR A 132 12.40 -24.91 34.32
CA TYR A 132 10.96 -25.11 34.48
C TYR A 132 10.55 -26.40 33.74
N PRO A 133 10.12 -27.46 34.46
CA PRO A 133 9.44 -28.59 33.84
C PRO A 133 7.95 -28.24 33.72
N TYR A 134 7.52 -27.67 32.60
CA TYR A 134 6.08 -27.56 32.31
C TYR A 134 5.61 -28.78 31.51
N THR A 135 5.16 -29.78 32.25
CA THR A 135 4.28 -30.84 31.78
C THR A 135 3.01 -30.23 31.20
N GLN A 136 2.79 -30.39 29.90
CA GLN A 136 1.53 -30.06 29.23
C GLN A 136 0.56 -31.25 29.38
N PRO A 137 -0.60 -31.10 30.03
CA PRO A 137 -1.65 -32.10 29.98
C PRO A 137 -2.39 -32.04 28.62
N LEU A 138 -2.57 -33.20 27.99
CA LEU A 138 -3.48 -33.38 26.86
C LEU A 138 -4.91 -32.99 27.29
N MET A 139 -5.48 -31.96 26.67
CA MET A 139 -6.91 -31.67 26.76
C MET A 139 -7.62 -32.27 25.53
N PRO A 140 -8.51 -33.27 25.70
CA PRO A 140 -9.39 -33.75 24.65
C PRO A 140 -10.61 -32.81 24.55
N TYR A 141 -10.52 -31.78 23.73
CA TYR A 141 -11.67 -30.91 23.46
C TYR A 141 -12.51 -31.48 22.30
N SER A 142 -13.49 -32.30 22.67
CA SER A 142 -14.63 -32.66 21.84
C SER A 142 -15.59 -31.47 21.78
N PHE A 143 -15.47 -30.60 20.77
CA PHE A 143 -16.51 -29.62 20.45
C PHE A 143 -17.44 -30.19 19.37
N PRO A 144 -18.69 -30.55 19.71
CA PRO A 144 -19.71 -30.83 18.71
C PRO A 144 -20.23 -29.49 18.17
N PHE A 145 -19.67 -29.01 17.07
CA PHE A 145 -20.32 -27.96 16.32
C PHE A 145 -21.56 -28.55 15.63
N PRO A 146 -22.77 -28.01 15.87
CA PRO A 146 -23.96 -28.43 15.14
C PRO A 146 -23.80 -28.02 13.67
N MET A 147 -23.73 -29.02 12.80
CA MET A 147 -23.83 -28.86 11.35
C MET A 147 -25.13 -28.09 11.02
N PRO A 148 -25.08 -27.04 10.19
CA PRO A 148 -26.29 -26.40 9.70
C PRO A 148 -27.08 -27.39 8.82
N PRO A 149 -28.42 -27.40 8.92
CA PRO A 149 -29.26 -28.33 8.18
C PRO A 149 -29.12 -28.12 6.65
N PRO A 150 -29.22 -29.20 5.85
CA PRO A 150 -29.21 -29.10 4.41
C PRO A 150 -30.39 -28.26 3.94
N ASN A 151 -30.07 -27.23 3.16
CA ASN A 151 -31.02 -26.30 2.57
C ASN A 151 -32.03 -27.09 1.70
N PRO A 152 -33.36 -27.02 1.96
CA PRO A 152 -34.34 -27.75 1.20
C PRO A 152 -34.37 -27.24 -0.25
N HIS A 153 -34.42 -28.22 -1.14
CA HIS A 153 -34.53 -28.08 -2.58
C HIS A 153 -35.39 -26.89 -3.04
N TYR A 154 -34.77 -25.94 -3.74
CA TYR A 154 -35.49 -25.13 -4.70
C TYR A 154 -35.86 -26.04 -5.89
N GLY A 155 -37.14 -26.38 -5.96
CA GLY A 155 -37.72 -27.14 -7.05
C GLY A 155 -37.49 -26.46 -8.39
N TYR A 156 -36.84 -27.17 -9.29
CA TYR A 156 -36.90 -26.87 -10.72
C TYR A 156 -38.26 -27.32 -11.26
N PRO A 157 -38.94 -26.51 -12.09
CA PRO A 157 -40.19 -26.92 -12.70
C PRO A 157 -39.95 -27.98 -13.78
N THR A 158 -40.55 -29.14 -13.55
CA THR A 158 -40.66 -30.26 -14.49
C THR A 158 -41.55 -29.86 -15.66
N GLY A 159 -41.01 -29.86 -16.88
CA GLY A 159 -41.85 -29.80 -18.06
C GLY A 159 -41.13 -29.45 -19.35
N TYR A 160 -40.35 -30.38 -19.92
CA TYR A 160 -40.13 -30.43 -21.37
C TYR A 160 -40.05 -31.91 -21.85
N PRO A 161 -40.69 -32.26 -22.98
CA PRO A 161 -40.92 -33.63 -23.45
C PRO A 161 -39.69 -34.31 -24.08
N PRO A 162 -39.71 -35.64 -24.26
CA PRO A 162 -38.56 -36.39 -24.73
C PRO A 162 -38.46 -36.30 -26.25
N PHE A 163 -37.41 -35.65 -26.75
CA PHE A 163 -36.97 -35.84 -28.13
C PHE A 163 -35.66 -36.61 -28.16
N PHE A 164 -35.74 -37.80 -28.75
CA PHE A 164 -34.64 -38.60 -29.24
C PHE A 164 -33.76 -37.77 -30.18
N GLY A 165 -32.44 -37.85 -30.02
CA GLY A 165 -31.51 -37.24 -30.98
C GLY A 165 -30.06 -37.35 -30.54
N HIS A 166 -29.37 -38.37 -31.04
CA HIS A 166 -27.92 -38.51 -30.96
C HIS A 166 -27.20 -37.30 -31.59
N GLY A 167 -26.20 -36.75 -30.92
CA GLY A 167 -25.32 -35.71 -31.48
C GLY A 167 -24.10 -35.43 -30.59
N PRO A 168 -22.92 -35.12 -31.16
CA PRO A 168 -21.64 -35.23 -30.48
C PRO A 168 -21.32 -34.07 -29.54
N SER A 169 -20.41 -34.36 -28.61
CA SER A 169 -19.86 -33.53 -27.56
C SER A 169 -19.25 -32.21 -28.07
N HIS A 170 -19.91 -31.10 -27.76
CA HIS A 170 -19.33 -29.77 -27.84
C HIS A 170 -19.21 -29.18 -26.43
N SER A 171 -17.98 -29.09 -25.96
CA SER A 171 -17.55 -28.39 -24.75
C SER A 171 -17.99 -26.93 -24.81
N SER A 172 -18.81 -26.49 -23.85
CA SER A 172 -19.11 -25.08 -23.63
C SER A 172 -18.69 -24.68 -22.20
N PRO A 173 -18.03 -23.51 -22.03
CA PRO A 173 -17.50 -23.06 -20.75
C PRO A 173 -18.63 -22.52 -19.86
N SER A 174 -18.60 -22.90 -18.59
CA SER A 174 -19.45 -22.33 -17.55
C SER A 174 -19.02 -20.89 -17.20
N PRO A 175 -19.92 -19.89 -17.23
CA PRO A 175 -19.70 -18.62 -16.57
C PRO A 175 -20.47 -18.59 -15.24
N SER A 176 -19.85 -19.06 -14.16
CA SER A 176 -20.35 -18.80 -12.80
C SER A 176 -19.67 -17.55 -12.25
N HIS A 177 -20.23 -16.38 -12.54
CA HIS A 177 -19.97 -15.17 -11.78
C HIS A 177 -20.94 -15.13 -10.60
N HIS A 178 -20.50 -15.63 -9.45
CA HIS A 178 -21.10 -15.28 -8.17
C HIS A 178 -20.93 -13.77 -7.94
N ARG A 179 -21.97 -12.98 -8.24
CA ARG A 179 -22.13 -11.62 -7.71
C ARG A 179 -22.33 -11.73 -6.21
N CYS A 180 -21.26 -11.51 -5.45
CA CYS A 180 -21.39 -11.13 -4.04
C CYS A 180 -21.98 -9.71 -4.00
N GLY A 181 -23.14 -9.59 -3.36
CA GLY A 181 -23.78 -8.32 -3.06
C GLY A 181 -22.93 -7.52 -2.08
N ASN A 182 -22.40 -6.40 -2.56
CA ASN A 182 -21.82 -5.35 -1.72
C ASN A 182 -22.98 -4.47 -1.21
N SER A 183 -23.47 -4.80 -0.02
CA SER A 183 -24.29 -3.87 0.77
C SER A 183 -23.36 -2.79 1.33
N SER A 184 -23.39 -1.61 0.72
CA SER A 184 -22.76 -0.39 1.23
C SER A 184 -23.36 0.03 2.57
N PRO A 185 -22.53 0.34 3.59
CA PRO A 185 -22.94 1.29 4.61
C PRO A 185 -22.38 2.68 4.25
N HIS A 186 -23.28 3.66 4.28
CA HIS A 186 -22.98 5.08 4.29
C HIS A 186 -21.89 5.40 5.32
N GLY A 187 -20.71 5.81 4.84
CA GLY A 187 -19.63 6.34 5.66
C GLY A 187 -19.29 7.74 5.20
N SER A 188 -19.74 8.73 5.96
CA SER A 188 -19.43 10.16 5.81
C SER A 188 -17.93 10.38 5.55
N ARG A 189 -17.63 10.91 4.36
CA ARG A 189 -16.29 11.24 3.90
C ARG A 189 -15.95 12.66 4.34
N HIS A 190 -15.37 12.81 5.52
CA HIS A 190 -14.66 14.03 5.88
C HIS A 190 -13.41 14.15 4.97
N GLN A 191 -13.51 14.97 3.93
CA GLN A 191 -12.35 15.47 3.19
C GLN A 191 -11.84 16.73 3.90
N SER A 192 -10.87 16.54 4.76
CA SER A 192 -9.88 17.55 5.15
C SER A 192 -8.57 16.95 4.64
N GLY A 193 -7.97 17.44 3.56
CA GLY A 193 -7.45 18.80 3.48
C GLY A 193 -6.17 18.81 4.32
N ASP A 194 -5.06 18.37 3.72
CA ASP A 194 -3.75 19.04 3.79
C ASP A 194 -2.61 18.21 3.15
N GLY A 195 -2.04 18.80 2.11
CA GLY A 195 -0.60 18.86 1.85
C GLY A 195 0.20 17.56 1.79
N ARG A 196 0.24 16.93 0.61
CA ARG A 196 1.45 16.20 0.18
C ARG A 196 1.75 16.52 -1.26
N SER A 197 2.59 17.53 -1.46
CA SER A 197 3.26 17.85 -2.71
C SER A 197 4.09 16.63 -3.12
N SER A 198 3.59 15.87 -4.08
CA SER A 198 4.42 14.93 -4.82
C SER A 198 5.51 15.76 -5.54
N PRO A 199 6.74 15.25 -5.69
CA PRO A 199 7.74 15.92 -6.52
C PRO A 199 7.13 16.23 -7.91
N PRO A 200 7.39 17.42 -8.47
CA PRO A 200 6.83 17.81 -9.76
C PRO A 200 7.23 16.75 -10.78
N ILE A 201 6.23 16.12 -11.41
CA ILE A 201 6.47 15.12 -12.44
C ILE A 201 7.05 15.90 -13.62
N PRO A 202 8.31 15.66 -14.01
CA PRO A 202 8.93 16.43 -15.08
C PRO A 202 8.26 16.06 -16.41
N GLY A 203 7.58 17.03 -17.03
CA GLY A 203 7.57 17.11 -18.48
C GLY A 203 6.24 17.13 -19.24
N GLY A 204 5.08 17.20 -18.59
CA GLY A 204 3.81 17.37 -19.33
C GLY A 204 3.35 18.82 -19.37
N SER A 205 3.21 19.43 -20.56
CA SER A 205 2.52 20.72 -20.68
C SER A 205 1.00 20.53 -20.69
N ILE A 206 0.24 21.52 -20.21
CA ILE A 206 -1.23 21.50 -20.24
C ILE A 206 -1.74 21.32 -21.68
N GLU A 207 -1.04 21.90 -22.64
CA GLU A 207 -1.35 21.83 -24.07
C GLU A 207 -1.25 20.40 -24.60
N GLU A 208 -0.23 19.65 -24.18
CA GLU A 208 -0.07 18.25 -24.57
C GLU A 208 -1.19 17.39 -23.98
N PHE A 209 -1.52 17.61 -22.70
CA PHE A 209 -2.65 16.96 -22.05
C PHE A 209 -3.97 17.22 -22.79
N CYS A 210 -4.24 18.48 -23.09
CA CYS A 210 -5.43 18.89 -23.84
C CYS A 210 -5.53 18.25 -25.22
N ARG A 211 -4.43 18.24 -25.97
CA ARG A 211 -4.35 17.62 -27.30
C ARG A 211 -4.58 16.11 -27.24
N LYS A 212 -3.99 15.44 -26.24
CA LYS A 212 -4.06 13.98 -26.09
C LYS A 212 -5.47 13.47 -25.80
N TYR A 213 -6.28 14.26 -25.09
CA TYR A 213 -7.65 13.89 -24.72
C TYR A 213 -8.73 14.62 -25.53
N ASN A 214 -8.34 15.38 -26.56
CA ASN A 214 -9.25 16.16 -27.40
C ASN A 214 -10.17 17.09 -26.58
N LEU A 215 -9.60 17.77 -25.59
CA LEU A 215 -10.34 18.79 -24.83
C LEU A 215 -10.52 20.04 -25.70
N GLN A 216 -11.65 20.73 -25.53
CA GLN A 216 -11.88 22.00 -26.23
C GLN A 216 -10.84 23.04 -25.81
N GLU A 217 -10.39 23.87 -26.75
CA GLU A 217 -9.40 24.93 -26.53
C GLU A 217 -9.83 25.88 -25.40
N SER A 218 -11.11 26.27 -25.36
CA SER A 218 -11.68 27.07 -24.27
C SER A 218 -11.51 26.43 -22.89
N THR A 219 -11.57 25.10 -22.81
CA THR A 219 -11.35 24.38 -21.54
C THR A 219 -9.87 24.40 -21.14
N CYS A 220 -8.97 24.39 -22.13
CA CYS A 220 -7.52 24.46 -21.91
C CYS A 220 -7.11 25.84 -21.43
N ASP A 221 -7.67 26.90 -22.03
CA ASP A 221 -7.47 28.28 -21.60
C ASP A 221 -7.98 28.48 -20.16
N SER A 222 -9.19 27.98 -19.84
CA SER A 222 -9.73 28.03 -18.49
C SER A 222 -8.86 27.27 -17.47
N LEU A 223 -8.27 26.12 -17.84
CA LEU A 223 -7.35 25.39 -16.96
C LEU A 223 -6.05 26.17 -16.74
N ASN A 224 -5.52 26.79 -17.79
CA ASN A 224 -4.32 27.63 -17.71
C ASN A 224 -4.57 28.91 -16.87
N GLU A 225 -5.72 29.56 -17.05
CA GLU A 225 -6.13 30.75 -16.28
C GLU A 225 -6.32 30.45 -14.78
N MET A 226 -6.81 29.24 -14.45
CA MET A 226 -6.89 28.78 -13.07
C MET A 226 -5.52 28.48 -12.44
N GLY A 227 -4.43 28.52 -13.20
CA GLY A 227 -3.09 28.19 -12.74
C GLY A 227 -2.92 26.70 -12.42
N PHE A 228 -3.65 25.83 -13.12
CA PHE A 228 -3.54 24.38 -12.93
C PHE A 228 -2.22 23.86 -13.51
N GLU A 229 -1.42 23.15 -12.73
CA GLU A 229 -0.23 22.47 -13.22
C GLU A 229 -0.39 20.95 -13.28
N ILE A 230 0.29 20.29 -14.23
CA ILE A 230 0.33 18.82 -14.30
C ILE A 230 1.02 18.27 -13.05
N GLY A 231 0.24 17.63 -12.19
CA GLY A 231 0.65 17.21 -10.85
C GLY A 231 -0.37 17.61 -9.78
N ASP A 232 -1.12 18.69 -10.03
CA ASP A 232 -2.12 19.18 -9.10
C ASP A 232 -3.32 18.26 -8.96
N GLY A 233 -3.93 18.28 -7.78
CA GLY A 233 -5.11 17.49 -7.47
C GLY A 233 -6.39 18.15 -7.96
N LEU A 234 -6.84 17.84 -9.19
CA LEU A 234 -8.14 18.32 -9.70
C LEU A 234 -9.34 17.94 -8.82
N SER A 235 -9.22 16.86 -8.04
CA SER A 235 -10.26 16.43 -7.10
C SER A 235 -10.38 17.32 -5.86
N ALA A 236 -9.39 18.18 -5.60
CA ALA A 236 -9.40 19.11 -4.47
C ALA A 236 -10.11 20.44 -4.81
N LEU A 237 -10.31 20.73 -6.10
CA LEU A 237 -10.98 21.95 -6.54
C LEU A 237 -12.49 21.88 -6.24
N LYS A 238 -13.02 22.94 -5.64
CA LYS A 238 -14.46 23.05 -5.32
C LYS A 238 -15.26 23.38 -6.58
N GLU A 239 -16.53 22.99 -6.61
CA GLU A 239 -17.47 23.30 -7.70
C GLU A 239 -17.50 24.79 -8.06
N SER A 240 -17.43 25.68 -7.07
CA SER A 240 -17.37 27.13 -7.26
C SER A 240 -16.14 27.64 -8.02
N GLN A 241 -15.03 26.91 -8.01
CA GLN A 241 -13.84 27.27 -8.79
C GLN A 241 -14.04 26.91 -10.27
N TRP A 242 -14.69 25.78 -10.55
CA TRP A 242 -15.04 25.35 -11.90
C TRP A 242 -16.08 26.29 -12.54
N GLU A 243 -17.05 26.77 -11.76
CA GLU A 243 -18.03 27.77 -12.21
C GLU A 243 -17.38 29.10 -12.57
N ARG A 244 -16.39 29.56 -11.77
CA ARG A 244 -15.66 30.80 -12.05
C ARG A 244 -14.88 30.73 -13.36
N ALA A 245 -14.39 29.55 -13.71
CA ALA A 245 -13.68 29.28 -14.96
C ALA A 245 -14.63 29.00 -16.15
N ALA A 246 -15.95 29.14 -15.95
CA ALA A 246 -16.99 28.87 -16.93
C ALA A 246 -16.96 27.43 -17.51
N ILE A 247 -16.49 26.45 -16.73
CA ILE A 247 -16.41 25.05 -17.16
C ILE A 247 -17.70 24.31 -16.75
N PRO A 248 -18.46 23.74 -17.70
CA PRO A 248 -19.68 22.99 -17.38
C PRO A 248 -19.39 21.74 -16.51
N PRO A 249 -20.26 21.36 -15.55
CA PRO A 249 -20.04 20.21 -14.67
C PRO A 249 -19.81 18.88 -15.40
N LEU A 250 -20.41 18.71 -16.58
CA LEU A 250 -20.19 17.53 -17.42
C LEU A 250 -18.76 17.48 -17.95
N THR A 251 -18.21 18.62 -18.37
CA THR A 251 -16.83 18.76 -18.82
C THR A 251 -15.85 18.51 -17.67
N VAL A 252 -16.15 19.00 -16.45
CA VAL A 252 -15.33 18.72 -15.25
C VAL A 252 -15.11 17.22 -15.05
N ASN A 253 -16.17 16.42 -15.15
CA ASN A 253 -16.07 14.97 -15.02
C ASN A 253 -15.21 14.32 -16.12
N GLN A 254 -15.25 14.86 -17.34
CA GLN A 254 -14.40 14.40 -18.44
C GLN A 254 -12.93 14.74 -18.19
N ILE A 255 -12.63 15.96 -17.75
CA ILE A 255 -11.28 16.41 -17.39
C ILE A 255 -10.71 15.54 -16.27
N ILE A 256 -11.46 15.30 -15.18
CA ILE A 256 -11.01 14.46 -14.05
C ILE A 256 -10.69 13.04 -14.53
N LYS A 257 -11.53 12.45 -15.38
CA LYS A 257 -11.29 11.11 -15.94
C LYS A 257 -10.07 11.08 -16.86
N ALA A 258 -9.92 12.09 -17.74
CA ALA A 258 -8.78 12.24 -18.63
C ALA A 258 -7.47 12.36 -17.83
N TYR A 259 -7.47 13.23 -16.82
CA TYR A 259 -6.33 13.45 -15.94
C TYR A 259 -5.95 12.20 -15.14
N GLY A 260 -6.94 11.45 -14.63
CA GLY A 260 -6.70 10.17 -13.97
C GLY A 260 -6.02 9.13 -14.88
N LYS A 261 -6.37 9.10 -16.17
CA LYS A 261 -5.71 8.25 -17.17
C LYS A 261 -4.29 8.77 -17.49
N TYR A 262 -4.14 10.08 -17.61
CA TYR A 262 -2.85 10.72 -17.91
C TYR A 262 -1.83 10.47 -16.80
N LYS A 263 -2.25 10.60 -15.53
CA LYS A 263 -1.42 10.31 -14.37
C LYS A 263 -0.95 8.86 -14.31
N LYS A 264 -1.82 7.90 -14.68
CA LYS A 264 -1.43 6.49 -14.81
C LYS A 264 -0.39 6.30 -15.91
N TYR A 265 -0.59 6.92 -17.08
CA TYR A 265 0.37 6.86 -18.17
C TYR A 265 1.75 7.41 -17.78
N LEU A 266 1.80 8.51 -17.01
CA LEU A 266 3.05 9.06 -16.48
C LEU A 266 3.74 8.15 -15.45
N LEU A 267 2.97 7.37 -14.70
CA LEU A 267 3.52 6.41 -13.73
C LEU A 267 3.99 5.11 -14.38
N ASP A 268 3.29 4.66 -15.42
CA ASP A 268 3.59 3.41 -16.14
C ASP A 268 4.67 3.61 -17.23
N GLY A 269 4.96 4.86 -17.59
CA GLY A 269 5.82 5.25 -18.72
C GLY A 269 6.98 6.15 -18.30
N ASN A 270 7.89 5.61 -17.48
CA ASN A 270 9.31 5.97 -17.45
C ASN A 270 10.11 4.82 -16.82
#